data_AF-A0AAE3M1A1-F1
#
_entry.id   AF-A0AAE3M1A1-F1
#
_cell.length_a   1.000
_cell.length_b   1.000
_cell.length_c   1.000
_cell.angle_alpha   90.00
_cell.angle_beta   90.00
_cell.angle_gamma   90.00
#
_symmetry.space_group_name_H-M   'P 1'
#
loop_
_entity.id
_entity.type
_entity.pdbx_description
1 polymer ?
#
loop_
_entity_poly.entity_id
_entity_poly.type
_entity_poly.pdbx_seq_one_letter_code
_entity_poly.pdbx_strand_id
1 'polypeptide(L)'
;MSNTNRLLTSKKLQPMRYKVYIAGKVTGLPYKETFEKFLKVEEMLRRLGHEVVNPMRLVTQGTDWQSAMRICIPALYGCNAIYLLPDWHESKGANLEYHNADAMRFTLVNDLVIGEMKTRIANIEKQFPQFQD
;
A
#
# COMPACT_ATOMS: atom_id res chain seq x y z
N MET A 1 -2.56 -29.17 36.46
CA MET A 1 -3.00 -28.88 35.08
C MET A 1 -3.49 -27.45 35.02
N SER A 2 -2.59 -26.47 34.84
CA SER A 2 -2.98 -25.06 34.71
C SER A 2 -1.79 -24.23 34.20
N ASN A 3 -2.12 -23.20 33.40
CA ASN A 3 -1.32 -22.05 32.97
C ASN A 3 -0.58 -22.02 31.61
N THR A 4 -0.57 -23.06 30.77
CA THR A 4 0.08 -22.91 29.43
C THR A 4 -0.83 -22.34 28.34
N ASN A 5 -2.16 -22.35 28.53
CA ASN A 5 -3.11 -21.97 27.46
C ASN A 5 -3.54 -20.48 27.43
N ARG A 6 -3.06 -19.63 28.35
CA ARG A 6 -3.48 -18.22 28.41
C ARG A 6 -2.53 -17.25 27.69
N LEU A 7 -1.32 -17.70 27.34
CA LEU A 7 -0.31 -16.89 26.67
C LEU A 7 -0.32 -17.04 25.14
N LEU A 8 -1.07 -18.01 24.60
CA LEU A 8 -1.24 -18.21 23.16
C LEU A 8 -2.41 -17.41 22.56
N THR A 9 -3.21 -16.71 23.37
CA THR A 9 -4.41 -15.98 22.93
C THR A 9 -4.22 -14.47 22.74
N SER A 10 -3.02 -13.91 22.99
CA SER A 10 -2.79 -12.45 22.94
C SER A 10 -1.87 -11.97 21.80
N LYS A 11 -1.12 -12.85 21.13
CA LYS A 11 -0.59 -12.56 19.79
C LYS A 11 -1.58 -13.10 18.76
N LYS A 12 -2.75 -12.47 18.65
CA LYS A 12 -3.53 -12.54 17.40
C LYS A 12 -2.54 -12.28 16.27
N LEU A 13 -2.49 -13.17 15.28
CA LEU A 13 -1.70 -13.01 14.07
C LEU A 13 -2.31 -11.81 13.31
N GLN A 14 -2.03 -10.60 13.79
CA GLN A 14 -2.49 -9.38 13.14
C GLN A 14 -1.82 -9.38 11.76
N PRO A 15 -2.58 -9.27 10.66
CA PRO A 15 -1.97 -9.10 9.36
C PRO A 15 -1.01 -7.90 9.45
N MET A 16 0.19 -8.05 8.89
CA MET A 16 1.23 -7.01 8.93
C MET A 16 0.63 -5.70 8.40
N ARG A 17 0.39 -4.73 9.30
CA ARG A 17 -0.18 -3.44 8.94
C ARG A 17 0.94 -2.52 8.48
N TYR A 18 1.11 -2.43 7.17
CA TYR A 18 1.99 -1.45 6.56
C TYR A 18 1.30 -0.10 6.40
N LYS A 19 2.11 0.95 6.33
CA LYS A 19 1.71 2.23 5.75
C LYS A 19 2.31 2.28 4.35
N VAL A 20 1.44 2.14 3.36
CA VAL A 20 1.80 1.88 1.96
C VAL A 20 1.66 3.16 1.15
N TYR A 21 2.72 3.56 0.47
CA TYR A 21 2.67 4.62 -0.54
C TYR A 21 2.33 4.02 -1.92
N ILE A 22 1.42 4.61 -2.68
CA ILE A 22 1.13 4.19 -4.06
C ILE A 22 1.94 5.04 -5.03
N ALA A 23 2.77 4.41 -5.86
CA ALA A 23 3.54 5.08 -6.91
C ALA A 23 3.11 4.59 -8.30
N GLY A 24 2.98 5.51 -9.25
CA GLY A 24 2.57 5.21 -10.63
C GLY A 24 2.62 6.42 -11.56
N LYS A 25 2.28 6.23 -12.84
CA LYS A 25 2.28 7.32 -13.82
C LYS A 25 1.10 8.25 -13.63
N VAL A 26 1.36 9.56 -13.68
CA VAL A 26 0.34 10.63 -13.61
C VAL A 26 0.48 11.58 -14.78
N THR A 27 1.68 12.12 -15.01
CA THR A 27 1.95 13.08 -16.08
C THR A 27 1.62 12.48 -17.45
N GLY A 28 0.86 13.24 -18.25
CA GLY A 28 0.48 12.85 -19.62
C GLY A 28 -0.74 11.93 -19.71
N LEU A 29 -1.41 11.62 -18.60
CA LEU A 29 -2.62 10.80 -18.57
C LEU A 29 -3.87 11.61 -18.24
N PRO A 30 -5.07 11.18 -18.68
CA PRO A 30 -6.33 11.78 -18.27
C PRO A 30 -6.50 11.74 -16.74
N TYR A 31 -6.86 12.87 -16.14
CA TYR A 31 -6.95 13.00 -14.68
C TYR A 31 -7.95 12.01 -14.07
N LYS A 32 -9.15 11.87 -14.66
CA LYS A 32 -10.20 10.98 -14.16
C LYS A 32 -9.73 9.52 -14.10
N GLU A 33 -9.21 9.01 -15.22
CA GLU A 33 -8.69 7.64 -15.32
C GLU A 33 -7.51 7.42 -14.37
N THR A 34 -6.64 8.43 -14.23
CA THR A 34 -5.52 8.38 -13.28
C THR A 34 -6.02 8.35 -11.83
N PHE A 35 -7.03 9.14 -11.49
CA PHE A 35 -7.58 9.13 -10.14
C PHE A 35 -8.25 7.79 -9.82
N GLU A 36 -9.03 7.25 -10.76
CA GLU A 36 -9.73 5.97 -10.60
C GLU A 36 -8.76 4.79 -10.41
N LYS A 37 -7.67 4.72 -11.18
CA LYS A 37 -6.69 3.61 -11.01
C LYS A 37 -5.98 3.68 -9.66
N PHE A 38 -5.64 4.87 -9.16
CA PHE A 38 -5.03 5.03 -7.84
C PHE A 38 -6.04 4.73 -6.72
N LEU A 39 -7.28 5.18 -6.86
CA LEU A 39 -8.36 4.93 -5.92
C LEU A 39 -8.63 3.43 -5.76
N LYS A 40 -8.68 2.68 -6.88
CA LYS A 40 -8.89 1.23 -6.87
C LYS A 40 -7.85 0.50 -6.00
N VAL A 41 -6.57 0.88 -6.13
CA VAL A 41 -5.49 0.30 -5.31
C VAL A 41 -5.58 0.77 -3.87
N GLU A 42 -5.91 2.04 -3.62
CA GLU A 42 -6.13 2.56 -2.27
C GLU A 42 -7.21 1.77 -1.51
N GLU A 43 -8.36 1.55 -2.14
CA GLU A 43 -9.46 0.78 -1.55
C GLU A 43 -9.07 -0.68 -1.30
N MET A 44 -8.39 -1.30 -2.27
CA MET A 44 -7.91 -2.68 -2.13
C MET A 44 -6.96 -2.82 -0.92
N LEU A 45 -5.94 -1.96 -0.82
CA LEU A 45 -4.96 -2.01 0.25
C LEU A 45 -5.59 -1.71 1.63
N ARG A 46 -6.56 -0.80 1.69
CA ARG A 46 -7.32 -0.52 2.92
C ARG A 46 -8.15 -1.72 3.36
N ARG A 47 -8.80 -2.44 2.42
CA ARG A 47 -9.53 -3.68 2.73
C ARG A 47 -8.63 -4.79 3.27
N LEU A 48 -7.34 -4.76 2.94
CA LEU A 48 -6.32 -5.67 3.50
C LEU A 48 -5.78 -5.21 4.87
N GLY A 49 -6.32 -4.12 5.43
CA GLY A 49 -5.95 -3.62 6.76
C GLY A 49 -4.74 -2.70 6.78
N HIS A 50 -4.26 -2.23 5.63
CA HIS A 50 -3.14 -1.28 5.53
C HIS A 50 -3.59 0.18 5.65
N GLU A 51 -2.68 1.02 6.14
CA GLU A 51 -2.77 2.47 5.96
C GLU A 51 -2.23 2.82 4.58
N VAL A 52 -2.85 3.76 3.89
CA VAL A 52 -2.51 4.05 2.48
C VAL A 52 -2.32 5.54 2.26
N VAL A 53 -1.20 5.89 1.64
CA VAL A 53 -0.89 7.23 1.15
C VAL A 53 -1.03 7.23 -0.37
N ASN A 54 -2.03 7.97 -0.85
CA ASN A 54 -2.34 8.12 -2.28
C ASN A 54 -1.92 9.52 -2.74
N PRO A 55 -0.90 9.67 -3.61
CA PRO A 55 -0.42 10.99 -4.06
C PRO A 55 -1.49 11.81 -4.79
N MET A 56 -2.48 11.16 -5.44
CA MET A 56 -3.60 11.85 -6.09
C MET A 56 -4.52 12.59 -5.10
N ARG A 57 -4.41 12.32 -3.79
CA ARG A 57 -5.11 13.05 -2.72
C ARG A 57 -4.25 14.15 -2.10
N LEU A 58 -2.95 14.14 -2.32
CA LEU A 58 -2.00 15.09 -1.73
C LEU A 58 -1.70 16.25 -2.67
N VAL A 59 -1.70 15.97 -3.98
CA VAL A 59 -1.29 16.92 -5.01
C VAL A 59 -2.52 17.42 -5.76
N THR A 60 -2.70 18.74 -5.79
CA THR A 60 -3.77 19.37 -6.56
C THR A 60 -3.54 19.17 -8.06
N GLN A 61 -4.60 18.91 -8.81
CA GLN A 61 -4.54 18.80 -10.27
C GLN A 61 -3.89 20.04 -10.89
N GLY A 62 -2.99 19.84 -11.85
CA GLY A 62 -2.27 20.91 -12.54
C GLY A 62 -1.01 21.40 -11.83
N THR A 63 -0.69 20.86 -10.65
CA THR A 63 0.60 21.13 -9.99
C THR A 63 1.75 20.66 -10.87
N ASP A 64 2.79 21.49 -11.01
CA ASP A 64 3.99 21.14 -11.77
C ASP A 64 4.76 19.98 -11.12
N TRP A 65 5.60 19.31 -11.91
CA TRP A 65 6.29 18.12 -11.47
C TRP A 65 7.20 18.37 -10.25
N GLN A 66 7.94 19.48 -10.21
CA GLN A 66 8.85 19.79 -9.10
C GLN A 66 8.07 20.04 -7.80
N SER A 67 7.00 20.81 -7.85
CA SER A 67 6.14 21.08 -6.69
C SER A 67 5.44 19.82 -6.21
N ALA A 68 4.95 18.98 -7.13
CA ALA A 68 4.36 17.68 -6.79
C ALA A 68 5.37 16.78 -6.07
N MET A 69 6.60 16.67 -6.57
CA MET A 69 7.64 15.84 -5.93
C MET A 69 8.06 16.36 -4.54
N ARG A 70 8.06 17.68 -4.32
CA ARG A 70 8.30 18.27 -2.99
C ARG A 70 7.23 17.91 -1.96
N ILE A 71 6.02 17.55 -2.40
CA ILE A 71 4.95 17.05 -1.54
C ILE A 71 5.05 15.52 -1.39
N CYS A 72 5.23 14.82 -2.50
CA CYS A 72 5.21 13.35 -2.55
C CYS A 72 6.37 12.69 -1.79
N ILE A 73 7.60 13.19 -1.94
CA ILE A 73 8.78 12.55 -1.34
C ILE A 73 8.74 12.58 0.20
N PRO A 74 8.43 13.71 0.87
CA PRO A 74 8.24 13.70 2.32
C PRO A 74 7.09 12.78 2.77
N ALA A 75 6.00 12.72 2.01
CA ALA A 75 4.88 11.82 2.31
C ALA A 75 5.29 10.34 2.20
N LEU A 76 6.09 9.99 1.20
CA LEU A 76 6.69 8.67 1.04
C LEU A 76 7.55 8.28 2.24
N TYR A 77 8.36 9.19 2.79
CA TYR A 77 9.18 8.90 3.98
C TYR A 77 8.38 8.66 5.25
N GLY A 78 7.10 9.04 5.26
CA GLY A 78 6.17 8.67 6.32
C GLY A 78 5.62 7.24 6.21
N CYS A 79 6.02 6.48 5.19
CA CYS A 79 5.57 5.10 4.90
C CYS A 79 6.68 4.08 5.21
N ASN A 80 6.33 2.80 5.19
CA ASN A 80 7.29 1.69 5.33
C ASN A 80 7.14 0.61 4.24
N ALA A 81 6.24 0.86 3.29
CA ALA A 81 5.99 0.01 2.14
C ALA A 81 5.61 0.86 0.94
N ILE A 82 5.86 0.32 -0.25
CA ILE A 82 5.49 0.93 -1.52
C ILE A 82 4.72 -0.07 -2.39
N TYR A 83 3.66 0.41 -3.02
CA TYR A 83 2.94 -0.29 -4.07
C TYR A 83 3.20 0.38 -5.41
N LEU A 84 3.72 -0.39 -6.36
CA LEU A 84 4.04 0.09 -7.70
C LEU A 84 2.91 -0.28 -8.66
N LEU A 85 2.22 0.71 -9.23
CA LEU A 85 1.26 0.51 -10.31
C LEU A 85 1.97 -0.02 -11.56
N PRO A 86 1.31 -0.78 -12.46
CA PRO A 86 1.97 -1.40 -13.62
C PRO A 86 2.80 -0.45 -14.50
N ASP A 87 2.37 0.81 -14.60
CA ASP A 87 3.00 1.87 -15.39
C ASP A 87 4.07 2.68 -14.65
N TRP A 88 4.46 2.29 -13.43
CA TRP A 88 5.41 3.03 -12.58
C TRP A 88 6.75 3.28 -13.30
N HIS A 89 7.23 2.27 -14.02
CA HIS A 89 8.52 2.29 -14.70
C HIS A 89 8.59 3.33 -15.83
N GLU A 90 7.44 3.75 -16.37
CA GLU A 90 7.33 4.80 -17.38
C GLU A 90 7.20 6.22 -16.78
N SER A 91 7.17 6.34 -15.46
CA SER A 91 6.94 7.60 -14.75
C SER A 91 8.22 8.10 -14.10
N LYS A 92 8.69 9.28 -14.51
CA LYS A 92 9.86 9.92 -13.87
C LYS A 92 9.67 10.08 -12.35
N GLY A 93 8.46 10.47 -11.92
CA GLY A 93 8.14 10.62 -10.49
C GLY A 93 8.12 9.29 -9.75
N ALA A 94 7.42 8.28 -10.29
CA ALA A 94 7.33 6.98 -9.62
C ALA A 94 8.67 6.23 -9.59
N ASN A 95 9.52 6.40 -10.60
CA ASN A 95 10.89 5.90 -10.55
C ASN A 95 11.68 6.55 -9.41
N LEU A 96 11.61 7.88 -9.25
CA LEU A 96 12.28 8.57 -8.14
C LEU A 96 11.78 8.06 -6.78
N GLU A 97 10.47 7.90 -6.63
CA GLU A 97 9.85 7.36 -5.41
C GLU A 97 10.32 5.92 -5.14
N TYR A 98 10.36 5.05 -6.15
CA TYR A 98 10.87 3.68 -6.04
C TYR A 98 12.33 3.64 -5.57
N HIS A 99 13.22 4.44 -6.18
CA HIS A 99 14.64 4.44 -5.79
C HIS A 99 14.84 4.90 -4.34
N ASN A 100 14.04 5.88 -3.87
CA ASN A 100 14.09 6.30 -2.48
C ASN A 100 13.56 5.21 -1.54
N ALA A 101 12.45 4.55 -1.91
CA ALA A 101 11.88 3.45 -1.13
C ALA A 101 12.84 2.25 -1.04
N ASP A 102 13.50 1.89 -2.14
CA ASP A 102 14.50 0.82 -2.22
C ASP A 102 15.72 1.12 -1.35
N ALA A 103 16.28 2.34 -1.45
CA ALA A 103 17.38 2.80 -0.61
C ALA A 103 17.06 2.72 0.89
N MET A 104 15.79 2.91 1.25
CA MET A 104 15.28 2.83 2.63
C MET A 104 14.77 1.45 3.03
N ARG A 105 14.89 0.44 2.15
CA ARG A 105 14.48 -0.94 2.38
C ARG A 105 12.98 -1.09 2.68
N PHE A 106 12.15 -0.33 1.97
CA PHE A 106 10.70 -0.46 2.08
C PHE A 106 10.24 -1.85 1.64
N THR A 107 9.19 -2.35 2.27
CA THR A 107 8.51 -3.56 1.79
C THR A 107 7.84 -3.27 0.44
N LEU A 108 8.17 -4.05 -0.58
CA LEU A 108 7.46 -4.01 -1.85
C LEU A 108 6.15 -4.80 -1.73
N VAL A 109 5.02 -4.10 -1.86
CA VAL A 109 3.70 -4.72 -1.94
C VAL A 109 3.32 -4.78 -3.41
N ASN A 110 3.14 -5.98 -3.94
CA ASN A 110 2.71 -6.21 -5.32
C ASN A 110 1.54 -7.21 -5.37
N ASP A 111 0.96 -7.41 -6.54
CA ASP A 111 -0.19 -8.30 -6.73
C ASP A 111 0.08 -9.75 -6.28
N LEU A 112 1.32 -10.23 -6.35
CA LEU A 112 1.69 -11.57 -5.86
C LEU A 112 1.61 -11.64 -4.33
N VAL A 113 2.24 -10.68 -3.64
CA VAL A 113 2.19 -10.56 -2.18
C VAL A 113 0.75 -10.38 -1.70
N ILE A 114 -0.05 -9.58 -2.41
CA ILE A 114 -1.47 -9.42 -2.13
C ILE A 114 -2.24 -10.74 -2.32
N GLY A 115 -1.95 -11.48 -3.40
CA GLY A 115 -2.53 -12.81 -3.64
C GLY A 115 -2.27 -13.76 -2.47
N GLU A 116 -1.01 -13.85 -2.02
CA GLU A 116 -0.64 -14.65 -0.86
C GLU A 116 -1.34 -14.21 0.43
N MET A 117 -1.45 -12.90 0.66
CA MET A 117 -2.17 -12.33 1.81
C MET A 117 -3.65 -12.70 1.78
N LYS A 118 -4.32 -12.54 0.63
CA LYS A 118 -5.73 -12.91 0.45
C LYS A 118 -5.95 -14.40 0.71
N THR A 119 -5.09 -15.26 0.17
CA THR A 119 -5.18 -16.71 0.41
C THR A 119 -5.00 -17.05 1.89
N ARG A 120 -4.04 -16.41 2.57
CA ARG A 120 -3.84 -16.59 4.02
C ARG A 120 -5.07 -16.14 4.82
N ILE A 121 -5.63 -14.97 4.52
CA ILE A 121 -6.84 -14.45 5.19
C ILE A 121 -8.01 -15.42 4.99
N ALA A 122 -8.30 -15.82 3.74
CA ALA A 122 -9.40 -16.73 3.44
C ALA A 122 -9.24 -18.09 4.14
N ASN A 123 -8.01 -18.60 4.28
CA ASN A 123 -7.75 -19.84 5.00
C ASN A 123 -7.95 -19.67 6.52
N ILE A 124 -7.56 -18.53 7.09
CA ILE A 124 -7.79 -18.21 8.51
C ILE A 124 -9.28 -18.10 8.80
N GLU A 125 -10.04 -17.38 7.97
CA GLU A 125 -11.51 -17.24 8.11
C GLU A 125 -12.21 -18.60 8.03
N LYS A 126 -11.76 -19.49 7.12
CA LYS A 126 -12.26 -20.87 7.05
C LYS A 126 -11.92 -21.69 8.30
N GLN A 127 -10.72 -21.52 8.83
CA GLN A 127 -10.25 -22.25 10.01
C GLN A 127 -10.90 -21.74 11.31
N PHE A 128 -11.31 -20.47 11.33
CA PHE A 128 -11.85 -19.79 12.50
C PHE A 128 -13.10 -18.96 12.12
N PRO A 129 -14.27 -19.61 11.97
CA PRO A 129 -15.49 -18.96 11.50
C PRO A 129 -15.98 -17.81 12.38
N GLN A 130 -15.58 -17.76 13.66
CA GLN A 130 -15.90 -16.67 14.58
C GLN A 130 -15.24 -15.33 14.23
N PHE A 131 -14.37 -15.28 13.21
CA PHE A 131 -13.77 -14.06 12.68
C PHE A 131 -14.36 -13.66 11.31
N GLN A 132 -15.43 -14.32 10.87
CA GLN A 132 -16.26 -13.84 9.76
C GLN A 132 -17.24 -12.81 10.35
N ASP A 133 -17.00 -11.53 10.08
CA ASP A 133 -17.98 -10.46 10.32
C ASP A 133 -19.05 -10.44 9.22
#